data_AF-A0A4Z1GLM7-F1
#
_entry.id   AF-A0A4Z1GLM7-F1
#
_cell.length_a   1.000
_cell.length_b   1.000
_cell.length_c   1.000
_cell.angle_alpha   90.00
_cell.angle_beta   90.00
_cell.angle_gamma   90.00
#
_symmetry.space_group_name_H-M   'P 1'
#
loop_
_entity.id
_entity.type
_entity.pdbx_description
1 polymer ?
#
loop_
_entity_poly.entity_id
_entity_poly.type
_entity_poly.pdbx_seq_one_letter_code
_entity_poly.pdbx_strand_id
1 'polypeptide(L)'
;MNPYEVEHNIKVSPRSSRPRRRPSMSSFFNQLSQCETSTSTTDPNWHHNNPHAVPTPVDVAASYRLLQDQFLTLRTNDPSSTTAPLLDLLISSITSQIDSPPTTISGCSQAYLDTIDRIPRSSLKADETCPICGEKFLDDQYCLVVVLPCHQTHKFDLECVGPWLRLNGTCPLDRKKVGDGEERGKEAERERERMRRGVEGLGFGADGEERKKEEEERRKRDEDEESDGDDGMYA
;
A
#
# COMPACT_ATOMS: atom_id res chain seq x y z
N MET A 1 7.78 22.39 32.36
CA MET A 1 8.86 21.38 32.30
C MET A 1 8.23 20.03 32.56
N ASN A 2 8.46 19.05 31.69
CA ASN A 2 7.99 17.68 31.89
C ASN A 2 8.89 17.02 32.96
N PRO A 3 8.37 16.47 34.08
CA PRO A 3 9.19 15.95 35.19
C PRO A 3 10.24 14.91 34.77
N TYR A 4 9.94 14.13 33.73
CA TYR A 4 10.86 13.15 33.13
C TYR A 4 12.17 13.76 32.61
N GLU A 5 12.13 14.98 32.06
CA GLU A 5 13.30 15.64 31.47
C GLU A 5 14.31 16.06 32.55
N VAL A 6 13.82 16.36 33.76
CA VAL A 6 14.62 16.79 34.92
C VAL A 6 15.28 15.59 35.59
N GLU A 7 14.56 14.49 35.78
CA GLU A 7 15.10 13.27 36.39
C GLU A 7 16.19 12.60 35.55
N HIS A 8 16.13 12.73 34.22
CA HIS A 8 17.10 12.12 33.31
C HIS A 8 18.18 13.09 32.80
N ASN A 9 18.28 14.29 33.37
CA ASN A 9 19.31 15.28 33.05
C ASN A 9 19.42 15.57 31.53
N ILE A 10 18.27 15.53 30.83
CA ILE A 10 18.19 15.72 29.38
C ILE A 10 18.28 17.22 29.11
N LYS A 11 19.42 17.67 28.60
CA LYS A 11 19.60 19.06 28.17
C LYS A 11 18.75 19.30 26.92
N VAL A 12 17.63 20.00 27.08
CA VAL A 12 16.80 20.46 25.95
C VAL A 12 17.54 21.59 25.25
N SER A 13 18.38 21.27 24.26
CA SER A 13 18.83 22.27 23.30
C SER A 13 17.63 22.75 22.50
N PRO A 14 17.40 24.06 22.33
CA PRO A 14 16.39 24.56 21.42
C PRO A 14 16.81 24.15 20.01
N ARG A 15 16.29 23.03 19.53
CA ARG A 15 16.40 22.70 18.11
C ARG A 15 15.77 23.88 17.38
N SER A 16 16.51 24.47 16.45
CA SER A 16 15.97 25.37 15.44
C SER A 16 14.99 24.57 14.59
N SER A 17 13.81 24.29 15.12
CA SER A 17 12.73 23.67 14.38
C SER A 17 11.98 24.81 13.73
N ARG A 18 12.44 25.25 12.57
CA ARG A 18 11.49 25.79 11.61
C ARG A 18 10.34 24.77 11.53
N PRO A 19 9.08 25.17 11.73
CA PRO A 19 7.97 24.23 11.66
C PRO A 19 8.03 23.58 10.27
N ARG A 20 8.25 22.26 10.24
CA ARG A 20 8.27 21.51 8.99
C ARG A 20 6.87 21.59 8.42
N ARG A 21 6.73 21.99 7.15
CA ARG A 21 5.43 21.95 6.44
C ARG A 21 4.94 20.51 6.23
N ARG A 22 5.81 19.54 6.48
CA ARG A 22 5.63 18.12 6.23
C ARG A 22 5.24 17.36 7.51
N PRO A 23 4.11 16.64 7.51
CA PRO A 23 3.75 15.73 8.59
C PRO A 23 4.75 14.57 8.74
N SER A 24 4.90 14.08 9.97
CA SER A 24 5.70 12.88 10.25
C SER A 24 5.00 11.63 9.71
N MET A 25 5.76 10.76 9.04
CA MET A 25 5.28 9.49 8.48
C MET A 25 5.41 8.29 9.43
N SER A 26 5.66 8.51 10.72
CA SER A 26 5.82 7.41 11.68
C SER A 26 4.56 6.52 11.78
N SER A 27 3.37 7.13 11.80
CA SER A 27 2.11 6.38 11.81
C SER A 27 1.93 5.54 10.55
N PHE A 28 2.36 6.06 9.39
CA PHE A 28 2.35 5.32 8.14
C PHE A 28 3.27 4.10 8.20
N PHE A 29 4.50 4.24 8.67
CA PHE A 29 5.43 3.10 8.75
C PHE A 29 4.98 2.05 9.76
N ASN A 30 4.34 2.47 10.86
CA ASN A 30 3.74 1.55 11.83
C ASN A 30 2.51 0.80 11.28
N GLN A 31 1.72 1.44 10.41
CA GLN A 31 0.62 0.76 9.73
C GLN A 31 1.14 -0.18 8.64
N LEU A 32 2.15 0.26 7.89
CA LEU A 32 2.75 -0.50 6.81
C LEU A 32 3.40 -1.80 7.34
N SER A 33 4.09 -1.75 8.48
CA SER A 33 4.73 -2.94 9.07
C SER A 33 3.74 -4.05 9.44
N GLN A 34 2.46 -3.71 9.68
CA GLN A 34 1.39 -4.69 9.89
C GLN A 34 0.91 -5.33 8.59
N CYS A 35 1.07 -4.61 7.47
CA CYS A 35 0.66 -5.07 6.15
C CYS A 35 1.76 -5.83 5.41
N GLU A 36 3.01 -5.67 5.83
CA GLU A 36 4.16 -6.33 5.24
C GLU A 36 4.16 -7.83 5.50
N THR A 37 4.46 -8.60 4.46
CA THR A 37 4.72 -10.04 4.57
C THR A 37 6.19 -10.27 4.88
N SER A 38 6.56 -11.45 5.36
CA SER A 38 7.91 -11.80 5.84
C SER A 38 9.02 -11.51 4.81
N THR A 39 8.72 -11.56 3.51
CA THR A 39 9.65 -11.22 2.41
C THR A 39 9.92 -9.72 2.27
N SER A 40 9.24 -8.88 3.05
CA SER A 40 9.27 -7.42 2.99
C SER A 40 10.00 -6.79 4.18
N THR A 41 10.15 -7.57 5.26
CA THR A 41 10.73 -7.08 6.51
C THR A 41 12.26 -7.12 6.44
N THR A 42 12.90 -6.14 7.05
CA THR A 42 14.36 -6.12 7.23
C THR A 42 14.83 -7.02 8.37
N ASP A 43 13.92 -7.57 9.16
CA ASP A 43 14.22 -8.46 10.28
C ASP A 43 14.04 -9.93 9.86
N PRO A 44 15.13 -10.69 9.67
CA PRO A 44 15.05 -12.10 9.30
C PRO A 44 14.39 -12.98 10.37
N ASN A 45 14.24 -12.46 11.59
CA ASN A 45 13.59 -13.12 12.72
C ASN A 45 12.10 -12.75 12.85
N TRP A 46 11.58 -11.91 11.95
CA TRP A 46 10.15 -11.61 11.92
C TRP A 46 9.42 -12.66 11.08
N HIS A 47 8.58 -13.44 11.74
CA HIS A 47 7.81 -14.51 11.12
C HIS A 47 6.33 -14.30 11.45
N HIS A 48 5.50 -14.16 10.42
CA HIS A 48 4.07 -14.37 10.59
C HIS A 48 3.84 -15.83 10.99
N ASN A 49 2.92 -16.07 11.94
CA ASN A 49 2.52 -17.43 12.34
C ASN A 49 1.93 -18.24 11.18
N ASN A 50 1.42 -17.56 10.15
CA ASN A 50 0.94 -18.17 8.92
C ASN A 50 1.70 -17.58 7.71
N PRO A 51 2.51 -18.38 6.99
CA PRO A 51 3.31 -17.91 5.85
C PRO A 51 2.48 -17.47 4.65
N HIS A 52 1.19 -17.83 4.59
CA HIS A 52 0.27 -17.46 3.52
C HIS A 52 -0.76 -16.40 3.96
N ALA A 53 -0.56 -15.77 5.12
CA ALA A 53 -1.44 -14.69 5.56
C ALA A 53 -1.22 -13.45 4.69
N VAL A 54 -2.28 -13.02 4.00
CA VAL A 54 -2.35 -11.72 3.33
C VAL A 54 -2.96 -10.68 4.26
N PRO A 55 -2.53 -9.41 4.18
CA PRO A 55 -3.11 -8.35 4.98
C PRO A 55 -4.59 -8.14 4.63
N THR A 56 -5.38 -7.69 5.61
CA THR A 56 -6.80 -7.45 5.33
C THR A 56 -6.96 -6.23 4.41
N PRO A 57 -8.01 -6.18 3.56
CA PRO A 57 -8.25 -5.00 2.73
C PRO A 57 -8.36 -3.69 3.52
N VAL A 58 -8.84 -3.76 4.76
CA VAL A 58 -8.95 -2.61 5.68
C VAL A 58 -7.57 -2.11 6.09
N ASP A 59 -6.64 -2.99 6.42
CA ASP A 59 -5.28 -2.63 6.82
C ASP A 59 -4.49 -2.01 5.66
N VAL A 60 -4.66 -2.58 4.47
CA VAL A 60 -4.07 -2.04 3.24
C VAL A 60 -4.64 -0.66 2.95
N ALA A 61 -5.97 -0.51 2.95
CA ALA A 61 -6.63 0.79 2.74
C ALA A 61 -6.17 1.84 3.76
N ALA A 62 -5.97 1.46 5.03
CA ALA A 62 -5.46 2.36 6.07
C ALA A 62 -4.05 2.89 5.74
N SER A 63 -3.17 2.03 5.21
CA SER A 63 -1.83 2.46 4.75
C SER A 63 -1.91 3.51 3.64
N TYR A 64 -2.79 3.29 2.65
CA TYR A 64 -3.02 4.24 1.56
C TYR A 64 -3.66 5.55 2.04
N ARG A 65 -4.58 5.51 3.00
CA ARG A 65 -5.18 6.71 3.61
C ARG A 65 -4.15 7.60 4.28
N LEU A 66 -3.17 7.02 5.00
CA LEU A 66 -2.10 7.79 5.63
C LEU A 66 -1.18 8.46 4.60
N LEU A 67 -0.91 7.81 3.47
CA LEU A 67 -0.19 8.44 2.36
C LEU A 67 -1.02 9.55 1.69
N GLN A 68 -2.33 9.32 1.51
CA GLN A 68 -3.25 10.31 0.96
C GLN A 68 -3.30 11.57 1.82
N ASP A 69 -3.42 11.42 3.14
CA ASP A 69 -3.47 12.53 4.11
C ASP A 69 -2.22 13.40 4.03
N GLN A 70 -1.05 12.78 3.88
CA GLN A 70 0.19 13.51 3.64
C GLN A 70 0.12 14.33 2.35
N PHE A 71 -0.30 13.74 1.23
CA PHE A 71 -0.35 14.45 -0.05
C PHE A 71 -1.42 15.54 -0.08
N LEU A 72 -2.55 15.32 0.59
CA LEU A 72 -3.56 16.35 0.82
C LEU A 72 -3.00 17.51 1.65
N THR A 73 -2.26 17.23 2.73
CA THR A 73 -1.62 18.27 3.54
C THR A 73 -0.63 19.09 2.71
N LEU A 74 0.19 18.44 1.87
CA LEU A 74 1.09 19.14 0.96
C LEU A 74 0.31 20.00 -0.05
N ARG A 75 -0.80 19.47 -0.59
CA ARG A 75 -1.67 20.16 -1.54
C ARG A 75 -2.34 21.39 -0.93
N THR A 76 -2.77 21.32 0.32
CA THR A 76 -3.42 22.43 1.04
C THR A 76 -2.44 23.51 1.47
N ASN A 77 -1.20 23.14 1.80
CA ASN A 77 -0.18 24.08 2.29
C ASN A 77 0.44 24.94 1.18
N ASP A 78 0.33 24.54 -0.09
CA ASP A 78 0.76 25.31 -1.25
C ASP A 78 -0.18 25.12 -2.46
N PRO A 79 -1.36 25.76 -2.47
CA PRO A 79 -2.37 25.55 -3.51
C PRO A 79 -1.97 26.09 -4.89
N SER A 80 -1.04 27.07 -4.94
CA SER A 80 -0.54 27.69 -6.18
C SER A 80 0.76 27.07 -6.68
N SER A 81 1.24 26.00 -6.04
CA SER A 81 2.48 25.33 -6.40
C SER A 81 2.41 24.72 -7.80
N THR A 82 3.55 24.69 -8.49
CA THR A 82 3.70 23.96 -9.77
C THR A 82 3.55 22.45 -9.61
N THR A 83 3.64 21.92 -8.39
CA THR A 83 3.46 20.51 -8.05
C THR A 83 1.99 20.07 -7.97
N ALA A 84 1.08 21.05 -7.93
CA ALA A 84 -0.37 20.86 -7.83
C ALA A 84 -0.95 19.76 -8.74
N PRO A 85 -0.68 19.73 -10.06
CA PRO A 85 -1.26 18.73 -10.96
C PRO A 85 -0.74 17.33 -10.66
N LEU A 86 0.54 17.20 -10.29
CA LEU A 86 1.13 15.92 -9.92
C LEU A 86 0.46 15.37 -8.65
N LEU A 87 0.32 16.21 -7.61
CA LEU A 87 -0.34 15.80 -6.38
C LEU A 87 -1.78 15.35 -6.62
N ASP A 88 -2.55 16.07 -7.44
CA ASP A 88 -3.93 15.69 -7.76
C ASP A 88 -4.00 14.32 -8.46
N LEU A 89 -3.07 14.03 -9.37
CA LEU A 89 -2.95 12.73 -10.03
C LEU A 89 -2.54 11.61 -9.05
N LEU A 90 -1.62 11.90 -8.12
CA LEU A 90 -1.19 10.93 -7.11
C LEU A 90 -2.32 10.64 -6.11
N ILE A 91 -3.02 11.68 -5.63
CA ILE A 91 -4.17 11.56 -4.73
C ILE A 91 -5.28 10.75 -5.40
N SER A 92 -5.62 11.05 -6.66
CA SER A 92 -6.65 10.30 -7.40
C SER A 92 -6.28 8.82 -7.56
N SER A 93 -5.00 8.54 -7.84
CA SER A 93 -4.46 7.19 -7.92
C SER A 93 -4.50 6.46 -6.58
N ILE A 94 -4.34 7.17 -5.46
CA ILE A 94 -4.46 6.60 -4.11
C ILE A 94 -5.92 6.36 -3.75
N THR A 95 -6.84 7.29 -4.09
CA THR A 95 -8.28 7.11 -3.87
C THR A 95 -8.78 5.83 -4.53
N SER A 96 -8.42 5.60 -5.79
CA SER A 96 -8.79 4.35 -6.48
C SER A 96 -8.26 3.09 -5.78
N GLN A 97 -7.08 3.16 -5.15
CA GLN A 97 -6.51 2.06 -4.37
C GLN A 97 -7.17 1.92 -2.99
N ILE A 98 -7.75 2.97 -2.43
CA ILE A 98 -8.54 2.89 -1.20
C ILE A 98 -9.89 2.24 -1.48
N ASP A 99 -10.53 2.58 -2.60
CA ASP A 99 -11.84 2.03 -2.99
C ASP A 99 -11.74 0.57 -3.43
N SER A 100 -10.59 0.16 -3.96
CA SER A 100 -10.30 -1.22 -4.34
C SER A 100 -8.89 -1.61 -3.87
N PRO A 101 -8.73 -1.94 -2.57
CA PRO A 101 -7.43 -2.25 -1.98
C PRO A 101 -6.75 -3.43 -2.67
N PRO A 102 -5.46 -3.30 -3.04
CA PRO A 102 -4.72 -4.46 -3.52
C PRO A 102 -4.61 -5.50 -2.40
N THR A 103 -4.68 -6.79 -2.74
CA THR A 103 -4.57 -7.89 -1.77
C THR A 103 -3.19 -7.99 -1.11
N THR A 104 -2.18 -7.34 -1.69
CA THR A 104 -0.78 -7.39 -1.27
C THR A 104 -0.10 -6.06 -1.64
N ILE A 105 0.85 -5.63 -0.82
CA ILE A 105 1.64 -4.42 -1.08
C ILE A 105 2.86 -4.79 -1.92
N SER A 106 2.82 -4.43 -3.21
CA SER A 106 3.89 -4.72 -4.17
C SER A 106 4.95 -3.62 -4.28
N GLY A 107 5.01 -2.73 -3.30
CA GLY A 107 6.01 -1.66 -3.29
C GLY A 107 7.42 -2.16 -2.99
N CYS A 108 8.38 -1.25 -3.12
CA CYS A 108 9.79 -1.54 -2.88
C CYS A 108 10.06 -1.90 -1.41
N SER A 109 11.06 -2.74 -1.16
CA SER A 109 11.52 -3.01 0.20
C SER A 109 12.23 -1.80 0.82
N GLN A 110 12.32 -1.80 2.15
CA GLN A 110 13.13 -0.83 2.86
C GLN A 110 14.61 -0.93 2.46
N ALA A 111 15.12 -2.15 2.26
CA ALA A 111 16.49 -2.39 1.81
C ALA A 111 16.79 -1.69 0.48
N TYR A 112 15.86 -1.74 -0.49
CA TYR A 112 16.03 -1.01 -1.75
C TYR A 112 16.14 0.50 -1.50
N LEU A 113 15.23 1.09 -0.72
CA LEU A 113 15.24 2.52 -0.41
C LEU A 113 16.55 3.01 0.20
N ASP A 114 17.17 2.18 1.05
CA ASP A 114 18.43 2.50 1.70
C ASP A 114 19.61 2.54 0.69
N THR A 115 19.50 1.77 -0.40
CA THR A 115 20.50 1.64 -1.47
C THR A 115 20.28 2.57 -2.68
N ILE A 116 19.18 3.32 -2.73
CA ILE A 116 18.92 4.24 -3.85
C ILE A 116 20.04 5.29 -3.93
N ASP A 117 20.50 5.57 -5.15
CA ASP A 117 21.52 6.56 -5.43
C ASP A 117 21.17 7.93 -4.84
N ARG A 118 22.08 8.41 -3.99
CA ARG A 118 21.97 9.70 -3.30
C ARG A 118 22.73 10.77 -4.05
N ILE A 119 22.14 11.94 -4.15
CA ILE A 119 22.79 13.11 -4.73
C ILE A 119 23.44 13.92 -3.59
N PRO A 120 24.77 14.13 -3.62
CA PRO A 120 25.42 14.94 -2.60
C PRO A 120 24.96 16.39 -2.70
N ARG A 121 24.76 17.04 -1.56
CA ARG A 121 24.26 18.43 -1.47
C ARG A 121 25.09 19.42 -2.30
N SER A 122 26.39 19.20 -2.44
CA SER A 122 27.30 20.04 -3.23
C SER A 122 27.04 20.00 -4.74
N SER A 123 26.35 18.97 -5.23
CA SER A 123 26.01 18.81 -6.66
C SER A 123 24.61 19.30 -7.01
N LEU A 124 23.81 19.66 -6.00
CA LEU A 124 22.46 20.22 -6.18
C LEU A 124 22.56 21.71 -6.51
N LYS A 125 21.69 22.17 -7.41
CA LYS A 125 21.55 23.59 -7.73
C LYS A 125 20.58 24.26 -6.74
N ALA A 126 20.71 25.57 -6.56
CA ALA A 126 19.91 26.34 -5.60
C ALA A 126 18.42 26.48 -5.98
N ASP A 127 18.08 26.20 -7.22
CA ASP A 127 16.73 26.24 -7.78
C ASP A 127 16.08 24.86 -7.93
N GLU A 128 16.82 23.77 -7.69
CA GLU A 128 16.25 22.42 -7.75
C GLU A 128 15.28 22.19 -6.59
N THR A 129 14.05 21.79 -6.93
CA THR A 129 12.95 21.53 -6.00
C THR A 129 12.49 20.08 -6.05
N CYS A 130 11.92 19.60 -4.95
CA CYS A 130 11.27 18.30 -4.91
C CYS A 130 9.93 18.36 -5.68
N PRO A 131 9.69 17.49 -6.68
CA PRO A 131 8.43 17.49 -7.43
C PRO A 131 7.17 17.20 -6.61
N ILE A 132 7.33 16.59 -5.42
CA ILE A 132 6.20 16.20 -4.55
C ILE A 132 5.84 17.34 -3.59
N CYS A 133 6.78 17.85 -2.80
CA CYS A 133 6.49 18.90 -1.81
C CYS A 133 6.72 20.33 -2.31
N GLY A 134 7.39 20.52 -3.46
CA GLY A 134 7.67 21.83 -4.05
C GLY A 134 8.79 22.63 -3.38
N GLU A 135 9.33 22.15 -2.26
CA GLU A 135 10.41 22.81 -1.54
C GLU A 135 11.76 22.63 -2.25
N LYS A 136 12.63 23.65 -2.16
CA LYS A 136 14.00 23.56 -2.68
C LYS A 136 14.81 22.61 -1.81
N PHE A 137 15.59 21.74 -2.44
CA PHE A 137 16.41 20.80 -1.68
C PHE A 137 17.41 21.50 -0.75
N LEU A 138 17.96 22.63 -1.19
CA LEU A 138 18.95 23.36 -0.41
C LEU A 138 18.36 24.17 0.76
N ASP A 139 17.03 24.32 0.85
CA ASP A 139 16.38 25.01 1.97
C ASP A 139 16.36 24.16 3.25
N ASP A 140 16.44 22.83 3.13
CA ASP A 140 16.63 21.92 4.26
C ASP A 140 18.13 21.69 4.52
N GLN A 141 18.55 21.82 5.78
CA GLN A 141 19.92 21.57 6.22
C GLN A 141 20.31 20.09 6.06
N TYR A 142 19.36 19.18 6.23
CA TYR A 142 19.57 17.73 6.22
C TYR A 142 18.92 17.05 5.02
N CYS A 143 18.82 17.76 3.89
CA CYS A 143 18.17 17.28 2.69
C CYS A 143 18.73 15.91 2.25
N LEU A 144 17.83 14.94 2.09
CA LEU A 144 18.20 13.59 1.64
C LEU A 144 17.65 13.36 0.23
N VAL A 145 18.39 13.82 -0.77
CA VAL A 145 17.96 13.76 -2.17
C VAL A 145 18.40 12.46 -2.82
N VAL A 146 17.45 11.77 -3.44
CA VAL A 146 17.66 10.54 -4.20
C VAL A 146 17.28 10.72 -5.66
N VAL A 147 17.94 9.98 -6.54
CA VAL A 147 17.58 9.87 -7.96
C VAL A 147 17.07 8.47 -8.25
N LEU A 148 15.89 8.38 -8.87
CA LEU A 148 15.34 7.09 -9.26
C LEU A 148 15.99 6.59 -10.57
N PRO A 149 16.17 5.27 -10.73
CA PRO A 149 16.87 4.70 -11.89
C PRO A 149 16.11 4.86 -13.22
N CYS A 150 14.83 5.23 -13.17
CA CYS A 150 14.00 5.43 -14.35
C CYS A 150 14.42 6.63 -15.21
N HIS A 151 14.94 7.70 -14.59
CA HIS A 151 15.45 8.88 -15.31
C HIS A 151 16.31 9.77 -14.41
N GLN A 152 17.36 10.40 -14.95
CA GLN A 152 18.30 11.24 -14.19
C GLN A 152 17.67 12.51 -13.59
N THR A 153 16.56 12.98 -14.16
CA THR A 153 15.82 14.15 -13.64
C THR A 153 14.78 13.77 -12.59
N HIS A 154 14.55 12.48 -12.33
CA HIS A 154 13.60 12.01 -11.33
C HIS A 154 14.27 12.03 -9.94
N LYS A 155 14.52 13.26 -9.48
CA LYS A 155 15.11 13.58 -8.19
C LYS A 155 14.01 13.90 -7.19
N PHE A 156 14.11 13.36 -5.99
CA PHE A 156 13.15 13.62 -4.92
C PHE A 156 13.85 13.68 -3.58
N ASP A 157 13.22 14.33 -2.62
CA ASP A 157 13.52 14.06 -1.22
C ASP A 157 13.06 12.64 -0.90
N LEU A 158 13.97 11.81 -0.37
CA LEU A 158 13.71 10.42 0.01
C LEU A 158 12.53 10.35 0.96
N GLU A 159 12.44 11.34 1.84
CA GLU A 159 11.38 11.43 2.80
C GLU A 159 10.03 11.52 2.07
N CYS A 160 9.92 12.32 1.00
CA CYS A 160 8.72 12.52 0.16
C CYS A 160 8.36 11.33 -0.73
N VAL A 161 9.35 10.76 -1.43
CA VAL A 161 9.10 9.68 -2.40
C VAL A 161 9.03 8.30 -1.75
N GLY A 162 9.69 8.12 -0.60
CA GLY A 162 9.81 6.84 0.09
C GLY A 162 8.47 6.16 0.36
N PRO A 163 7.50 6.83 1.02
CA PRO A 163 6.17 6.26 1.26
C PRO A 163 5.45 5.79 -0.01
N TRP A 164 5.58 6.55 -1.12
CA TRP A 164 5.01 6.17 -2.40
C TRP A 164 5.66 4.89 -2.95
N LEU A 165 6.99 4.80 -2.90
CA LEU A 165 7.73 3.62 -3.37
C LEU A 165 7.40 2.39 -2.54
N ARG A 166 7.30 2.54 -1.22
CA ARG A 166 6.94 1.45 -0.28
C ARG A 166 5.57 0.84 -0.57
N LEU A 167 4.61 1.62 -1.08
CA LEU A 167 3.28 1.12 -1.44
C LEU A 167 3.19 0.68 -2.91
N ASN A 168 3.68 1.49 -3.83
CA ASN A 168 3.39 1.34 -5.26
C ASN A 168 4.56 0.76 -6.07
N GLY A 169 5.80 0.89 -5.58
CA GLY A 169 6.99 0.39 -6.28
C GLY A 169 7.28 1.07 -7.62
N THR A 170 6.69 2.24 -7.87
CA THR A 170 6.75 2.95 -9.14
C THR A 170 7.17 4.40 -8.96
N CYS A 171 7.81 4.99 -9.95
CA CYS A 171 8.12 6.43 -9.94
C CYS A 171 6.83 7.27 -9.98
N PRO A 172 6.68 8.31 -9.12
CA PRO A 172 5.53 9.20 -9.15
C PRO A 172 5.33 9.95 -10.48
N LEU A 173 6.42 10.18 -11.23
CA LEU A 173 6.41 11.00 -12.46
C LEU A 173 6.07 10.19 -13.71
N ASP A 174 6.71 9.05 -13.92
CA ASP A 174 6.54 8.24 -15.15
C ASP A 174 5.89 6.87 -14.92
N ARG A 175 5.56 6.52 -13.67
CA ARG A 175 4.93 5.26 -13.25
C ARG A 175 5.73 4.00 -13.60
N LYS A 176 6.99 4.11 -14.04
CA LYS A 176 7.86 2.95 -14.24
C LYS A 176 8.17 2.29 -12.91
N LYS A 177 8.21 0.97 -12.90
CA LYS A 177 8.65 0.20 -11.73
C LYS A 177 10.11 0.49 -11.42
N VAL A 178 10.47 0.56 -10.15
CA VAL A 178 11.82 0.84 -9.70
C VAL A 178 12.27 -0.21 -8.68
N GLY A 179 13.57 -0.53 -8.69
CA GLY A 179 14.16 -1.45 -7.75
C GLY A 179 13.54 -2.85 -7.79
N ASP A 180 13.34 -3.39 -6.60
CA ASP A 180 12.70 -4.69 -6.37
C ASP A 180 11.16 -4.65 -6.49
N GLY A 181 10.55 -3.49 -6.73
CA GLY A 181 9.10 -3.36 -6.91
C GLY A 181 8.55 -4.12 -8.12
N GLU A 182 9.38 -4.37 -9.14
CA GLU A 182 8.99 -5.23 -10.27
C GLU A 182 8.85 -6.69 -9.87
N GLU A 183 9.88 -7.24 -9.23
CA GLU A 183 9.92 -8.64 -8.80
C GLU A 183 8.82 -8.91 -7.77
N ARG A 184 8.68 -8.04 -6.77
CA ARG A 184 7.65 -8.14 -5.72
C ARG A 184 6.24 -8.03 -6.28
N GLY A 185 6.04 -7.20 -7.31
CA GLY A 185 4.77 -7.14 -8.03
C GLY A 185 4.44 -8.43 -8.79
N LYS A 186 5.45 -9.06 -9.42
CA LYS A 186 5.26 -10.36 -10.10
C LYS A 186 5.00 -11.49 -9.11
N GLU A 187 5.66 -11.47 -7.95
CA GLU A 187 5.44 -12.44 -6.87
C GLU A 187 4.01 -12.34 -6.33
N ALA A 188 3.56 -11.12 -6.00
CA ALA A 188 2.19 -10.84 -5.58
C ALA A 188 1.14 -11.34 -6.59
N GLU A 189 1.36 -11.11 -7.89
CA GLU A 189 0.46 -11.59 -8.94
C GLU A 189 0.42 -13.13 -9.02
N ARG A 190 1.58 -13.79 -8.96
CA ARG A 190 1.68 -15.25 -8.94
C ARG A 190 0.98 -15.86 -7.71
N GLU A 191 1.12 -15.23 -6.54
CA GLU A 191 0.46 -15.66 -5.32
C GLU A 191 -1.07 -15.54 -5.43
N ARG A 192 -1.57 -14.42 -5.96
CA ARG A 192 -3.00 -14.24 -6.27
C ARG A 192 -3.51 -15.31 -7.22
N GLU A 193 -2.76 -15.62 -8.28
CA GLU A 193 -3.15 -16.66 -9.23
C GLU A 193 -3.20 -18.04 -8.57
N ARG A 194 -2.22 -18.37 -7.72
CA ARG A 194 -2.22 -19.61 -6.93
C ARG A 194 -3.45 -19.67 -6.02
N MET A 195 -3.79 -18.58 -5.34
CA MET A 195 -4.96 -18.50 -4.45
C MET A 195 -6.26 -18.68 -5.24
N ARG A 196 -6.40 -17.99 -6.38
CA ARG A 196 -7.58 -18.14 -7.27
C ARG A 196 -7.75 -19.59 -7.73
N ARG A 197 -6.67 -20.24 -8.17
CA ARG A 197 -6.68 -21.65 -8.57
C ARG A 197 -7.01 -22.59 -7.40
N GLY A 198 -6.58 -22.24 -6.19
CA GLY A 198 -6.92 -22.98 -4.97
C GLY A 198 -8.42 -22.94 -4.68
N VAL A 199 -9.04 -21.76 -4.76
CA VAL A 199 -10.50 -21.60 -4.57
C VAL A 199 -11.28 -22.34 -5.65
N GLU A 200 -10.86 -22.25 -6.91
CA GLU A 200 -11.46 -22.99 -8.04
C GLU A 200 -11.35 -24.51 -7.85
N GLY A 201 -10.23 -25.00 -7.31
CA GLY A 201 -10.02 -26.42 -7.03
C GLY A 201 -10.85 -26.98 -5.86
N LEU A 202 -11.45 -26.12 -5.02
CA LEU A 202 -12.30 -26.52 -3.90
C LEU A 202 -13.78 -26.73 -4.30
N GLY A 203 -14.14 -26.56 -5.58
CA GLY A 203 -15.43 -27.03 -6.12
C GLY A 203 -16.67 -26.21 -5.70
N PHE A 204 -16.52 -25.05 -5.06
CA PHE A 204 -17.66 -24.25 -4.58
C PHE A 204 -18.46 -23.52 -5.68
N GLY A 205 -18.08 -23.65 -6.97
CA GLY A 205 -18.51 -22.73 -8.04
C GLY A 205 -19.37 -23.29 -9.18
N ALA A 206 -19.66 -24.59 -9.24
CA ALA A 206 -20.45 -25.16 -10.34
C ALA A 206 -21.47 -26.23 -9.89
N ASP A 207 -21.14 -26.98 -8.85
CA ASP A 207 -21.96 -28.13 -8.41
C ASP A 207 -23.20 -27.71 -7.59
N GLY A 208 -23.30 -26.42 -7.22
CA GLY A 208 -24.38 -25.90 -6.38
C GLY A 208 -25.71 -25.73 -7.11
N GLU A 209 -25.69 -25.38 -8.40
CA GLU A 209 -26.89 -25.32 -9.25
C GLU A 209 -27.30 -26.72 -9.70
N GLU A 210 -26.34 -27.58 -10.06
CA GLU A 210 -26.61 -28.95 -10.50
C GLU A 210 -27.15 -29.82 -9.35
N ARG A 211 -26.59 -29.73 -8.14
CA ARG A 211 -27.14 -30.41 -6.93
C ARG A 211 -28.50 -29.88 -6.51
N LYS A 212 -28.78 -28.58 -6.67
CA LYS A 212 -30.12 -28.02 -6.42
C LYS A 212 -31.15 -28.56 -7.40
N LYS A 213 -30.77 -28.69 -8.66
CA LYS A 213 -31.63 -29.22 -9.72
C LYS A 213 -31.92 -30.71 -9.51
N GLU A 214 -30.91 -31.49 -9.13
CA GLU A 214 -31.09 -32.91 -8.75
C GLU A 214 -31.97 -33.07 -7.50
N GLU A 215 -31.81 -32.20 -6.49
CA GLU A 215 -32.64 -32.26 -5.27
C GLU A 215 -34.10 -31.86 -5.56
N GLU A 216 -34.33 -30.88 -6.43
CA GLU A 216 -35.66 -30.44 -6.87
C GLU A 216 -36.36 -31.52 -7.73
N GLU A 217 -35.64 -32.17 -8.65
CA GLU A 217 -36.16 -33.30 -9.43
C GLU A 217 -36.51 -34.51 -8.54
N ARG A 218 -35.71 -34.77 -7.49
CA ARG A 218 -35.96 -35.86 -6.55
C ARG A 218 -37.21 -35.62 -5.70
N ARG A 219 -37.40 -34.39 -5.20
CA ARG A 219 -38.61 -34.02 -4.44
C ARG A 219 -39.86 -34.11 -5.29
N LYS A 220 -39.79 -33.66 -6.55
CA LYS A 220 -40.92 -33.74 -7.47
C LYS A 220 -41.32 -35.19 -7.77
N ARG A 221 -40.34 -36.09 -7.92
CA ARG A 221 -40.58 -37.52 -8.11
C ARG A 221 -41.25 -38.17 -6.89
N ASP A 222 -40.86 -37.76 -5.68
CA ASP A 222 -41.46 -38.27 -4.44
C ASP A 222 -42.90 -37.75 -4.25
N GLU A 223 -43.21 -36.51 -4.68
CA GLU A 223 -44.57 -35.95 -4.68
C GLU A 223 -45.50 -36.61 -5.71
N ASP A 224 -44.98 -36.93 -6.91
CA ASP A 224 -45.74 -37.64 -7.95
C ASP A 224 -46.08 -39.09 -7.54
N GLU A 225 -45.19 -39.79 -6.80
CA GLU A 225 -45.45 -41.14 -6.28
C GLU A 225 -46.47 -41.15 -5.11
N GLU A 226 -46.68 -40.04 -4.40
CA GLU A 226 -47.63 -39.91 -3.29
C GLU A 226 -49.05 -39.55 -3.76
N SER A 227 -49.18 -38.96 -4.96
CA SER A 227 -50.48 -38.59 -5.56
C SER A 227 -51.22 -39.75 -6.23
N ASP A 228 -50.51 -40.81 -6.65
CA ASP A 228 -51.11 -41.97 -7.33
C ASP A 228 -51.67 -43.04 -6.35
N GLY A 229 -51.59 -42.78 -5.03
CA GLY A 229 -51.94 -43.73 -3.96
C GLY A 229 -53.36 -43.63 -3.39
N ASP A 230 -54.18 -42.65 -3.81
CA ASP A 230 -55.53 -42.41 -3.23
C ASP A 230 -56.68 -42.55 -4.24
N ASP A 231 -56.57 -43.50 -5.17
CA ASP A 231 -57.67 -43.90 -6.05
C ASP A 231 -58.14 -45.31 -5.71
N GLY A 232 -58.88 -45.45 -4.60
CA GLY A 232 -59.83 -46.56 -4.49
C GLY A 232 -60.03 -47.14 -3.09
N MET A 233 -61.05 -46.64 -2.41
CA MET A 233 -62.12 -47.48 -1.84
C MET A 233 -63.05 -46.57 -1.05
N TYR A 234 -64.29 -46.38 -1.49
CA TYR A 234 -65.49 -46.60 -0.69
C TYR A 234 -66.69 -46.49 -1.65
N ALA A 235 -67.14 -47.67 -2.10
CA ALA A 235 -68.44 -47.89 -2.73
C ALA A 235 -69.48 -48.23 -1.66
#